data_AF-A0A4U5WPH3-F1
#
_entry.id   AF-A0A4U5WPH3-F1
#
_cell.length_a   1.000
_cell.length_b   1.000
_cell.length_c   1.000
_cell.angle_alpha   90.00
_cell.angle_beta   90.00
_cell.angle_gamma   90.00
#
_symmetry.space_group_name_H-M   'P 1'
#
loop_
_entity.id
_entity.type
_entity.pdbx_description
1 polymer ?
#
loop_
_entity_poly.entity_id
_entity_poly.type
_entity_poly.pdbx_seq_one_letter_code
_entity_poly.pdbx_strand_id
1 'polypeptide(L)'
;MTTPQTATGATESGSDYAMGLANRSYAWYQRAAMRARRYYRITESLQLLVSAAIPVAAVLAPDEARVPALLGGVVVVLTGLRSVFHWQDDYLRFSQAREAIEAERRLYRTGAAPYDDEGTRERALAAVVTRIEQGEMSAWAQLVSTGSREEPTATP
;
A
#
# COMPACT_ATOMS: atom_id res chain seq x y z
N MET A 1 4.60 -43.16 -40.04
CA MET A 1 4.16 -43.06 -38.63
C MET A 1 5.17 -42.19 -37.92
N THR A 2 4.89 -40.89 -37.80
CA THR A 2 5.75 -39.93 -37.10
C THR A 2 4.96 -39.47 -35.88
N THR A 3 5.44 -39.85 -34.71
CA THR A 3 4.84 -39.57 -33.40
C THR A 3 4.87 -38.07 -33.12
N PRO A 4 3.81 -37.44 -32.57
CA PRO A 4 3.84 -36.03 -32.22
C PRO A 4 4.69 -35.81 -30.96
N GLN A 5 5.72 -34.99 -31.09
CA GLN A 5 6.63 -34.62 -30.02
C GLN A 5 6.09 -33.41 -29.23
N THR A 6 5.47 -33.72 -28.09
CA THR A 6 5.53 -33.01 -26.79
C THR A 6 5.47 -31.47 -26.80
N ALA A 7 4.26 -30.92 -26.64
CA ALA A 7 3.98 -29.51 -26.32
C ALA A 7 3.97 -29.22 -24.79
N THR A 8 4.48 -30.12 -23.96
CA THR A 8 4.34 -30.07 -22.50
C THR A 8 5.25 -29.03 -21.81
N GLY A 9 6.37 -28.61 -22.44
CA GLY A 9 7.35 -27.74 -21.78
C GLY A 9 7.02 -26.23 -21.77
N ALA A 10 6.14 -25.74 -22.64
CA ALA A 10 5.83 -24.31 -22.74
C ALA A 10 4.83 -23.85 -21.66
N THR A 11 3.90 -24.73 -21.27
CA THR A 11 2.84 -24.44 -20.30
C THR A 11 3.34 -24.48 -18.86
N GLU A 12 4.26 -25.38 -18.50
CA GLU A 12 4.82 -25.39 -17.14
C GLU A 12 5.62 -24.11 -16.83
N SER A 13 6.44 -23.65 -17.78
CA SER A 13 7.25 -22.43 -17.59
C SER A 13 6.41 -21.16 -17.48
N GLY A 14 5.27 -21.09 -18.17
CA GLY A 14 4.40 -19.91 -18.14
C GLY A 14 3.54 -19.84 -16.87
N SER A 15 3.07 -20.99 -16.37
CA SER A 15 2.33 -21.09 -15.10
C SER A 15 3.21 -20.72 -13.92
N ASP A 16 4.44 -21.24 -13.90
CA ASP A 16 5.45 -20.90 -12.89
C ASP A 16 5.79 -19.41 -12.91
N TYR A 17 5.84 -18.80 -14.11
CA TYR A 17 6.08 -17.38 -14.24
C TYR A 17 4.92 -16.53 -13.70
N ALA A 18 3.68 -16.79 -14.14
CA ALA A 18 2.50 -15.98 -13.77
C ALA A 18 2.21 -16.08 -12.26
N MET A 19 2.26 -17.29 -11.71
CA MET A 19 2.11 -17.50 -10.26
C MET A 19 3.29 -16.91 -9.48
N GLY A 20 4.52 -17.04 -10.00
CA GLY A 20 5.71 -16.42 -9.44
C GLY A 20 5.61 -14.89 -9.34
N LEU A 21 5.11 -14.24 -10.40
CA LEU A 21 4.81 -12.81 -10.42
C LEU A 21 3.78 -12.46 -9.33
N ALA A 22 2.62 -13.13 -9.33
CA ALA A 22 1.56 -12.87 -8.36
C ALA A 22 2.03 -13.04 -6.90
N ASN A 23 2.87 -14.05 -6.63
CA ASN A 23 3.45 -14.26 -5.30
C ASN A 23 4.41 -13.14 -4.89
N ARG A 24 5.26 -12.65 -5.81
CA ARG A 24 6.16 -11.52 -5.54
C ARG A 24 5.38 -10.24 -5.25
N SER A 25 4.38 -9.93 -6.06
CA SER A 25 3.52 -8.76 -5.88
C SER A 25 2.79 -8.84 -4.54
N TYR A 26 2.17 -9.99 -4.22
CA TYR A 26 1.54 -10.21 -2.92
C TYR A 26 2.50 -9.96 -1.74
N ALA A 27 3.71 -10.54 -1.79
CA ALA A 27 4.70 -10.41 -0.71
C ALA A 27 5.22 -8.97 -0.58
N TRP A 28 5.29 -8.23 -1.67
CA TRP A 28 5.62 -6.81 -1.63
C TRP A 28 4.50 -6.01 -0.93
N TYR A 29 3.25 -6.16 -1.37
CA TYR A 29 2.10 -5.46 -0.80
C TYR A 29 1.87 -5.79 0.68
N GLN A 30 2.06 -7.05 1.07
CA GLN A 30 1.99 -7.46 2.47
C GLN A 30 3.04 -6.72 3.31
N ARG A 31 4.30 -6.64 2.84
CA ARG A 31 5.37 -5.93 3.56
C ARG A 31 5.12 -4.42 3.59
N ALA A 32 4.63 -3.84 2.50
CA ALA A 32 4.29 -2.43 2.43
C ALA A 32 3.17 -2.07 3.43
N ALA A 33 2.08 -2.84 3.44
CA ALA A 33 0.98 -2.66 4.40
C ALA A 33 1.46 -2.80 5.86
N MET A 34 2.28 -3.80 6.18
CA MET A 34 2.82 -3.99 7.54
C MET A 34 3.69 -2.80 7.98
N ARG A 35 4.51 -2.24 7.08
CA ARG A 35 5.33 -1.06 7.36
C ARG A 35 4.46 0.17 7.61
N ALA A 36 3.51 0.45 6.73
CA ALA A 36 2.57 1.57 6.87
C ALA A 36 1.82 1.51 8.21
N ARG A 37 1.28 0.33 8.56
CA ARG A 37 0.61 0.09 9.85
C ARG A 37 1.53 0.29 11.05
N ARG A 38 2.82 -0.06 10.93
CA ARG A 38 3.80 0.13 12.01
C ARG A 38 4.11 1.61 12.22
N TYR A 39 4.38 2.36 11.15
CA TYR A 39 4.64 3.80 11.25
C TYR A 39 3.43 4.55 11.80
N TYR A 40 2.22 4.25 11.30
CA TYR A 40 0.99 4.81 11.84
C TYR A 40 0.87 4.60 13.36
N ARG A 41 1.01 3.34 13.82
CA ARG A 41 0.90 3.03 15.25
C ARG A 41 1.96 3.71 16.10
N ILE A 42 3.21 3.77 15.63
CA ILE A 42 4.31 4.40 16.37
C ILE A 42 4.05 5.90 16.50
N THR A 43 3.71 6.57 15.40
CA THR A 43 3.46 8.02 15.42
C THR A 43 2.26 8.36 16.30
N GLU A 44 1.16 7.61 16.18
CA GLU A 44 -0.02 7.85 17.02
C GLU A 44 0.25 7.62 18.51
N SER A 45 1.00 6.57 18.83
CA SER A 45 1.39 6.28 20.22
C SER A 45 2.29 7.39 20.76
N LEU A 46 3.28 7.85 19.99
CA LEU A 46 4.18 8.92 20.41
C LEU A 46 3.42 10.24 20.58
N GLN A 47 2.51 10.56 19.67
CA GLN A 47 1.68 11.76 19.78
C GLN A 47 0.83 11.74 21.05
N LEU A 48 0.21 10.60 21.37
CA LEU A 48 -0.57 10.46 22.61
C LEU A 48 0.31 10.61 23.86
N LEU A 49 1.47 9.96 23.89
CA LEU A 49 2.39 10.04 25.03
C LEU A 49 2.94 11.47 25.23
N VAL A 50 3.37 12.13 24.16
CA VAL A 50 3.89 13.50 24.22
C VAL A 50 2.78 14.47 24.64
N SER A 51 1.57 14.31 24.09
CA SER A 51 0.43 15.17 24.47
C SER A 51 0.05 15.01 25.94
N ALA A 52 0.08 13.78 26.47
CA ALA A 52 -0.16 13.51 27.88
C ALA A 52 0.96 14.05 28.79
N ALA A 53 2.21 14.11 28.30
CA ALA A 53 3.34 14.63 29.04
C ALA A 53 3.33 16.16 29.19
N ILE A 54 2.67 16.91 28.30
CA ILE A 54 2.58 18.37 28.36
C ILE A 54 2.01 18.88 29.69
N PRO A 55 0.78 18.49 30.10
CA PRO A 55 0.22 18.97 31.37
C PRO A 55 1.01 18.46 32.58
N VAL A 56 1.58 17.25 32.51
CA VAL A 56 2.43 16.69 33.57
C VAL A 56 3.68 17.55 33.76
N ALA A 57 4.37 17.91 32.68
CA ALA A 57 5.53 18.79 32.72
C ALA A 57 5.18 20.19 33.25
N ALA A 58 4.03 20.74 32.86
CA ALA A 58 3.57 22.03 33.33
C ALA A 58 3.33 22.07 34.85
N VAL A 59 2.87 20.96 35.45
CA VAL A 59 2.64 20.86 36.90
C VAL A 59 3.92 20.59 37.68
N LEU A 60 4.82 19.74 37.16
CA LEU A 60 6.06 19.36 37.84
C LEU A 60 7.12 20.46 37.84
N ALA A 61 7.14 21.31 36.81
CA ALA A 61 8.12 22.37 36.66
C ALA A 61 7.43 23.68 36.22
N PRO A 62 6.64 24.32 37.10
CA PRO A 62 5.82 25.48 36.74
C PRO A 62 6.64 26.69 36.30
N ASP A 63 7.89 26.81 36.76
CA ASP A 63 8.79 27.91 36.41
C ASP A 63 9.59 27.66 35.11
N GLU A 64 9.52 26.46 34.53
CA GLU A 64 10.32 26.06 33.37
C GLU A 64 9.43 25.82 32.14
N ALA A 65 9.02 26.92 31.49
CA ALA A 65 8.15 26.87 30.31
C ALA A 65 8.78 26.22 29.06
N ARG A 66 10.11 26.00 29.04
CA ARG A 66 10.81 25.41 27.89
C ARG A 66 10.37 23.97 27.63
N VAL A 67 10.13 23.18 28.68
CA VAL A 67 9.76 21.77 28.56
C VAL A 67 8.40 21.59 27.88
N PRO A 68 7.29 22.19 28.35
CA PRO A 68 6.01 22.09 27.67
C PRO A 68 6.02 22.71 26.26
N ALA A 69 6.81 23.77 26.02
CA ALA A 69 6.98 24.34 24.68
C ALA A 69 7.63 23.36 23.70
N LEU A 70 8.71 22.66 24.13
CA LEU A 70 9.37 21.64 23.32
C LEU A 70 8.42 20.45 23.02
N LEU A 71 7.67 19.97 24.01
CA LEU A 71 6.69 18.90 23.83
C LEU A 71 5.60 19.31 22.84
N GLY A 72 5.07 20.54 22.95
CA GLY A 72 4.12 21.09 21.99
C GLY A 72 4.68 21.15 20.56
N GLY A 73 5.93 21.58 20.40
CA GLY A 73 6.62 21.55 19.11
C GLY A 73 6.73 20.15 18.52
N VAL A 74 7.05 19.14 19.34
CA VAL A 74 7.07 17.74 18.90
C VAL A 74 5.69 17.27 18.43
N VAL A 75 4.61 17.64 19.12
CA VAL A 75 3.24 17.30 18.68
C VAL A 75 2.94 17.88 17.30
N VAL A 76 3.32 19.14 17.03
CA VAL A 76 3.13 19.77 15.71
C VAL A 76 3.89 19.02 14.63
N VAL A 77 5.15 18.64 14.89
CA VAL A 77 5.96 17.86 13.94
C VAL A 77 5.33 16.50 13.66
N LEU A 78 4.88 15.77 14.69
CA LEU A 78 4.22 14.47 14.52
C LEU A 78 2.91 14.58 13.74
N THR A 79 2.13 15.63 14.01
CA THR A 79 0.89 15.93 13.29
C THR A 79 1.16 16.23 11.82
N GLY A 80 2.17 17.06 11.52
CA GLY A 80 2.60 17.36 10.16
C GLY A 80 3.10 16.10 9.45
N LEU A 81 3.89 15.26 10.12
CA LEU A 81 4.38 14.00 9.58
C LEU A 81 3.22 13.06 9.22
N ARG A 82 2.22 12.93 10.09
CA ARG A 82 1.00 12.17 9.81
C ARG A 82 0.25 12.73 8.60
N SER A 83 0.13 14.06 8.50
CA SER A 83 -0.55 14.74 7.39
C SER A 83 0.21 14.65 6.07
N VAL A 84 1.53 14.48 6.08
CA VAL A 84 2.31 14.34 4.83
C VAL A 84 2.28 12.90 4.35
N PHE A 85 2.51 11.95 5.25
CA PHE A 85 2.74 10.56 4.88
C PHE A 85 1.49 9.70 4.74
N HIS A 86 0.32 10.14 5.24
CA HIS A 86 -0.96 9.45 5.04
C HIS A 86 -0.89 7.92 5.30
N TRP A 87 -0.12 7.48 6.30
CA TRP A 87 0.19 6.05 6.50
C TRP A 87 -1.05 5.15 6.68
N GLN A 88 -2.16 5.72 7.14
CA GLN A 88 -3.43 5.03 7.26
C GLN A 88 -4.01 4.69 5.88
N ASP A 89 -3.99 5.64 4.95
CA ASP A 89 -4.49 5.45 3.58
C ASP A 89 -3.57 4.50 2.81
N ASP A 90 -2.26 4.64 2.99
CA ASP A 90 -1.27 3.69 2.46
C ASP A 90 -1.52 2.27 2.95
N TYR A 91 -1.75 2.08 4.27
CA TYR A 91 -2.06 0.77 4.81
C TYR A 91 -3.32 0.17 4.18
N LEU A 92 -4.39 0.96 4.04
CA LEU A 92 -5.64 0.49 3.46
C LEU A 92 -5.46 0.14 1.97
N ARG A 93 -4.81 1.01 1.20
CA ARG A 93 -4.54 0.82 -0.23
C ARG A 93 -3.71 -0.43 -0.49
N PHE A 94 -2.60 -0.60 0.22
CA PHE A 94 -1.76 -1.80 0.09
C PHE A 94 -2.48 -3.08 0.55
N SER A 95 -3.36 -2.98 1.56
CA SER A 95 -4.15 -4.12 2.02
C SER A 95 -5.19 -4.55 0.99
N GLN A 96 -5.85 -3.59 0.33
CA GLN A 96 -6.78 -3.85 -0.77
C GLN A 96 -6.08 -4.48 -1.97
N ALA A 97 -4.94 -3.95 -2.40
CA ALA A 97 -4.16 -4.52 -3.51
C ALA A 97 -3.70 -5.95 -3.20
N ARG A 98 -3.23 -6.21 -1.96
CA ARG A 98 -2.88 -7.55 -1.47
C ARG A 98 -4.08 -8.51 -1.56
N GLU A 99 -5.26 -8.07 -1.12
CA GLU A 99 -6.48 -8.88 -1.13
C GLU A 99 -6.97 -9.17 -2.54
N ALA A 100 -6.90 -8.19 -3.44
CA ALA A 100 -7.19 -8.38 -4.86
C ALA A 100 -6.27 -9.45 -5.48
N ILE A 101 -4.96 -9.36 -5.26
CA ILE A 101 -4.00 -10.35 -5.78
C ILE A 101 -4.24 -11.74 -5.16
N GLU A 102 -4.57 -11.82 -3.87
CA GLU A 102 -4.89 -13.08 -3.22
C GLU A 102 -6.17 -13.72 -3.77
N ALA A 103 -7.19 -12.92 -4.07
CA ALA A 103 -8.41 -13.42 -4.72
C ALA A 103 -8.11 -14.04 -6.09
N GLU A 104 -7.31 -13.37 -6.91
CA GLU A 104 -6.89 -13.88 -8.23
C GLU A 104 -6.04 -15.15 -8.11
N ARG A 105 -5.13 -15.22 -7.13
CA ARG A 105 -4.35 -16.43 -6.85
C ARG A 105 -5.24 -17.61 -6.47
N ARG A 106 -6.31 -17.38 -5.71
CA ARG A 106 -7.27 -18.43 -5.34
C ARG A 106 -8.03 -18.93 -6.56
N LEU A 107 -8.57 -18.02 -7.38
CA LEU A 107 -9.28 -18.37 -8.61
C LEU A 107 -8.39 -19.17 -9.57
N TYR A 108 -7.13 -18.74 -9.74
CA TYR A 108 -6.16 -19.46 -10.56
C TYR A 108 -5.89 -20.87 -10.04
N ARG A 109 -5.68 -21.03 -8.72
CA ARG A 109 -5.43 -22.36 -8.12
C ARG A 109 -6.62 -23.29 -8.26
N THR A 110 -7.83 -22.77 -8.17
CA THR A 110 -9.05 -23.57 -8.31
C THR A 110 -9.44 -23.82 -9.77
N GLY A 111 -8.75 -23.19 -10.74
CA GLY A 111 -9.14 -23.25 -12.15
C GLY A 111 -10.52 -22.67 -12.42
N ALA A 112 -10.98 -21.76 -11.56
CA ALA A 112 -12.29 -21.13 -11.73
C ALA A 112 -12.20 -20.00 -12.77
N ALA A 113 -13.30 -19.68 -13.44
CA ALA A 113 -13.36 -18.54 -14.35
C ALA A 113 -12.81 -17.26 -13.67
N PRO A 114 -11.95 -16.47 -14.35
CA PRO A 114 -11.60 -16.52 -15.78
C PRO A 114 -10.38 -17.39 -16.13
N TYR A 115 -10.00 -18.33 -15.28
CA TYR A 115 -8.80 -19.19 -15.42
C TYR A 115 -9.12 -20.65 -15.74
N ASP A 116 -10.33 -20.91 -16.21
CA ASP A 116 -10.85 -22.21 -16.61
C ASP A 116 -10.23 -22.73 -17.92
N ASP A 117 -9.73 -21.83 -18.78
CA ASP A 117 -8.97 -22.18 -19.98
C ASP A 117 -7.45 -22.24 -19.72
N GLU A 118 -6.89 -23.44 -19.83
CA GLU A 118 -5.45 -23.69 -19.63
C GLU A 118 -4.55 -22.94 -20.61
N GLY A 119 -5.02 -22.65 -21.83
CA GLY A 119 -4.22 -21.96 -22.85
C GLY A 119 -4.07 -20.46 -22.62
N THR A 120 -4.93 -19.85 -21.79
CA THR A 120 -4.99 -18.39 -21.60
C THR A 120 -4.85 -17.95 -20.14
N ARG A 121 -5.11 -18.83 -19.16
CA ARG A 121 -5.09 -18.53 -17.72
C ARG A 121 -3.83 -17.81 -17.23
N GLU A 122 -2.66 -18.12 -17.77
CA GLU A 122 -1.39 -17.54 -17.35
C GLU A 122 -1.27 -16.08 -17.79
N ARG A 123 -1.58 -15.82 -19.06
CA ARG A 123 -1.60 -14.46 -19.62
C ARG A 123 -2.69 -13.62 -18.95
N ALA A 124 -3.84 -14.22 -18.66
CA ALA A 124 -4.90 -13.58 -17.90
C ALA A 124 -4.39 -13.17 -16.51
N LEU A 125 -3.77 -14.08 -15.75
CA LEU A 125 -3.29 -13.78 -14.39
C LEU A 125 -2.21 -12.69 -14.41
N ALA A 126 -1.23 -12.81 -15.31
CA ALA A 126 -0.17 -11.81 -15.45
C ALA A 126 -0.74 -10.42 -15.81
N ALA A 127 -1.73 -10.36 -16.70
CA ALA A 127 -2.39 -9.12 -17.09
C ALA A 127 -3.17 -8.49 -15.93
N VAL A 128 -3.89 -9.29 -15.14
CA VAL A 128 -4.63 -8.79 -13.97
C VAL A 128 -3.67 -8.27 -12.90
N VAL A 129 -2.62 -9.02 -12.57
CA VAL A 129 -1.61 -8.57 -11.58
C VAL A 129 -0.95 -7.27 -12.04
N THR A 130 -0.53 -7.18 -13.31
CA THR A 130 0.06 -5.96 -13.88
C THR A 130 -0.92 -4.78 -13.82
N ARG A 131 -2.21 -5.02 -14.09
CA ARG A 131 -3.24 -3.99 -13.98
C ARG A 131 -3.43 -3.50 -12.55
N ILE A 132 -3.40 -4.39 -11.55
CA ILE A 132 -3.48 -4.01 -10.13
C ILE A 132 -2.29 -3.11 -9.77
N GLU A 133 -1.08 -3.48 -10.18
CA GLU A 133 0.13 -2.68 -9.95
C GLU A 133 0.08 -1.32 -10.66
N GLN A 134 -0.41 -1.27 -11.90
CA GLN A 134 -0.56 -0.02 -12.66
C GLN A 134 -1.66 0.88 -12.09
N GLY A 135 -2.74 0.31 -11.57
CA GLY A 135 -3.81 1.03 -10.89
C GLY A 135 -3.28 1.87 -9.73
N GLU A 136 -2.30 1.35 -8.99
CA GLU A 136 -1.61 2.07 -7.91
C GLU A 136 -0.94 3.36 -8.44
N MET A 137 -0.18 3.26 -9.53
CA MET A 137 0.54 4.39 -10.12
C MET A 137 -0.42 5.45 -10.66
N SER A 138 -1.54 5.02 -11.25
CA SER A 138 -2.56 5.93 -11.78
C SER A 138 -3.28 6.70 -10.68
N ALA A 139 -3.51 6.09 -9.51
CA ALA A 139 -4.10 6.75 -8.36
C ALA A 139 -3.19 7.86 -7.83
N TRP A 140 -1.86 7.64 -7.79
CA TRP A 140 -0.89 8.68 -7.45
C TRP A 140 -0.89 9.83 -8.46
N ALA A 141 -0.91 9.53 -9.77
CA ALA A 141 -0.94 10.56 -10.81
C ALA A 141 -2.21 11.43 -10.74
N GLN A 142 -3.36 10.82 -10.45
CA GLN A 142 -4.63 11.55 -10.33
C GLN A 142 -4.65 12.48 -9.10
N LEU A 143 -4.16 12.01 -7.95
CA LEU A 143 -4.03 12.83 -6.73
C LEU A 143 -3.17 14.08 -6.97
N VAL A 144 -2.05 13.94 -7.70
CA VAL A 144 -1.19 15.07 -8.07
C VAL A 144 -1.88 16.00 -9.07
N SER A 145 -2.60 15.46 -10.06
CA SER A 145 -3.25 16.28 -11.10
C SER A 145 -4.44 17.11 -10.61
N THR A 146 -5.14 16.65 -9.56
CA THR A 146 -6.30 17.34 -9.01
C THR A 146 -5.88 18.49 -8.09
N GLY A 147 -4.77 18.34 -7.35
CA GLY A 147 -4.20 19.43 -6.55
C GLY A 147 -3.70 20.62 -7.36
N SER A 148 -3.42 20.46 -8.66
CA SER A 148 -3.01 21.56 -9.55
C SER A 148 -4.18 22.33 -10.18
N ARG A 149 -5.44 21.90 -10.00
CA ARG A 149 -6.63 22.57 -10.60
C ARG A 149 -7.36 23.53 -9.66
N GLU A 150 -6.97 23.61 -8.40
CA GLU A 150 -7.59 24.48 -7.39
C GLU A 150 -6.79 25.77 -7.12
N GLU A 151 -6.29 26.43 -8.18
CA GLU A 151 -5.99 27.87 -8.14
C GLU A 151 -7.22 28.63 -8.67
N PRO A 152 -8.18 29.04 -7.82
CA PRO A 152 -9.12 30.08 -8.21
C PRO A 152 -8.33 31.38 -8.24
N THR A 153 -7.93 31.79 -9.44
CA THR A 153 -7.58 33.18 -9.74
C THR A 153 -8.69 34.07 -9.21
N ALA A 154 -8.42 34.71 -8.08
CA ALA A 154 -9.18 35.84 -7.59
C ALA A 154 -9.06 36.96 -8.64
N THR A 155 -10.14 37.20 -9.36
CA THR A 155 -10.30 38.35 -10.27
C THR A 155 -10.61 39.59 -9.41
N PRO A 156 -10.07 40.78 -9.74
CA PRO A 156 -9.83 41.90 -8.82
C PRO A 156 -11.07 42.62 -8.29
#